data_AF-A0A1H6EWB0-F1
#
_entry.id   AF-A0A1H6EWB0-F1
#
_cell.length_a   1.000
_cell.length_b   1.000
_cell.length_c   1.000
_cell.angle_alpha   90.00
_cell.angle_beta   90.00
_cell.angle_gamma   90.00
#
_symmetry.space_group_name_H-M   'P 1'
#
loop_
_entity.id
_entity.type
_entity.pdbx_description
1 polymer ?
#
loop_
_entity_poly.entity_id
_entity_poly.type
_entity_poly.pdbx_seq_one_letter_code
_entity_poly.pdbx_strand_id
1 'polypeptide(L)' 'MAISHPGPGSATVQYQWHGHGLYNAGNSCIISHVNRYLISLRLPTPGTVCRKTT' A
#
# COMPACT_ATOMS: atom_id res chain seq x y z
N MET A 1 -11.05 -11.56 -2.79
CA MET A 1 -10.76 -11.18 -4.18
C MET A 1 -10.65 -9.67 -4.23
N ALA A 2 -9.45 -9.12 -4.47
CA ALA A 2 -9.29 -7.69 -4.69
C ALA A 2 -9.16 -7.47 -6.19
N ILE A 3 -10.18 -6.86 -6.79
CA ILE A 3 -10.10 -6.37 -8.17
C ILE A 3 -9.28 -5.09 -8.13
N SER A 4 -7.99 -5.22 -8.44
CA SER A 4 -7.09 -4.10 -8.59
C SER A 4 -6.42 -4.23 -9.96
N HIS A 5 -6.78 -3.32 -10.88
CA HIS A 5 -6.12 -3.18 -12.18
C HIS A 5 -5.35 -1.85 -12.20
N PRO A 6 -4.20 -1.77 -11.53
CA PRO A 6 -3.38 -0.57 -11.55
C PRO A 6 -2.94 -0.25 -12.98
N GLY A 7 -2.99 1.03 -13.37
CA GLY A 7 -2.46 1.51 -14.64
C GLY A 7 -0.92 1.52 -14.68
N PRO A 8 -0.32 1.87 -15.83
CA PRO A 8 1.14 1.92 -15.98
C PRO A 8 1.80 2.78 -14.90
N GLY A 9 2.87 2.28 -14.29
CA GLY A 9 3.60 2.99 -13.23
C GLY A 9 2.87 3.05 -11.89
N SER A 10 1.79 2.29 -11.70
CA SER A 10 1.08 2.19 -10.42
C SER A 10 1.02 0.76 -9.92
N ALA A 11 0.76 0.59 -8.62
CA ALA A 11 0.56 -0.71 -7.99
C ALA A 11 -0.45 -0.60 -6.85
N THR A 12 -0.99 -1.73 -6.42
CA THR A 12 -1.94 -1.80 -5.31
C THR A 12 -1.30 -2.46 -4.11
N VAL A 13 -1.43 -1.84 -2.94
CA VAL A 13 -1.16 -2.45 -1.65
C VAL A 13 -2.49 -2.71 -0.97
N GLN A 14 -2.76 -3.96 -0.60
CA GLN A 14 -3.99 -4.31 0.12
C GLN A 14 -3.79 -4.12 1.62
N TYR A 15 -4.84 -3.71 2.32
CA TYR A 15 -4.87 -3.72 3.78
C TYR A 15 -6.02 -4.61 4.26
N GLN A 16 -5.70 -5.65 5.01
CA GLN A 16 -6.68 -6.66 5.42
C GLN A 16 -7.35 -6.35 6.77
N TRP A 17 -7.81 -5.12 6.97
CA TRP A 17 -8.56 -4.70 8.16
C TRP A 17 -9.40 -3.45 7.86
N HIS A 18 -10.24 -3.05 8.81
CA HIS A 18 -10.96 -1.78 8.77
C HIS A 18 -10.01 -0.57 8.83
N GLY A 19 -10.37 0.49 8.11
CA GLY A 19 -9.65 1.76 8.10
C GLY A 19 -9.91 2.57 6.84
N HIS A 20 -9.60 3.87 6.88
CA HIS A 20 -9.68 4.79 5.75
C HIS A 20 -8.49 5.75 5.79
N GLY A 21 -7.91 6.08 4.63
CA GLY A 21 -6.76 6.99 4.57
C GLY A 21 -5.52 6.49 5.33
N LEU A 22 -5.13 5.22 5.12
CA LEU A 22 -4.14 4.52 5.93
C LEU A 22 -2.75 5.18 5.99
N TYR A 23 -2.38 5.95 4.96
CA TYR A 23 -1.16 6.75 4.95
C TYR A 23 -1.17 7.83 6.04
N ASN A 24 -2.28 8.56 6.18
CA ASN A 24 -2.47 9.58 7.21
C ASN A 24 -2.81 8.98 8.58
N ALA A 25 -3.32 7.75 8.62
CA ALA A 25 -3.67 7.05 9.86
C ALA A 25 -2.46 6.41 10.58
N GLY A 26 -1.22 6.63 10.12
CA GLY A 26 -0.03 6.13 10.79
C GLY A 26 0.29 4.65 10.54
N ASN A 27 -0.33 4.00 9.56
CA ASN A 27 -0.01 2.59 9.27
C ASN A 27 1.40 2.48 8.68
N SER A 28 2.35 2.01 9.49
CA SER A 28 3.78 1.98 9.14
C SER A 28 4.08 1.17 7.87
N CYS A 29 3.38 0.06 7.64
CA CYS A 29 3.52 -0.75 6.43
C CYS A 29 3.11 0.03 5.18
N ILE A 30 1.91 0.64 5.19
CA ILE A 30 1.41 1.46 4.08
C ILE A 30 2.33 2.68 3.85
N ILE A 31 2.67 3.39 4.92
CA ILE A 31 3.56 4.57 4.85
C ILE A 31 4.90 4.22 4.22
N SER A 32 5.51 3.09 4.60
CA SER A 32 6.78 2.64 4.04
C SER A 32 6.69 2.42 2.52
N HIS A 33 5.63 1.77 2.05
CA HIS A 33 5.42 1.54 0.62
C HIS A 33 5.14 2.83 -0.16
N VAL A 34 4.28 3.71 0.39
CA VAL A 34 3.97 4.99 -0.24
C VAL A 34 5.21 5.89 -0.31
N ASN A 35 5.96 6.02 0.80
CA ASN A 35 7.18 6.82 0.83
C ASN A 35 8.21 6.30 -0.17
N ARG A 36 8.41 4.99 -0.25
CA ARG A 36 9.35 4.40 -1.21
C ARG A 36 8.97 4.69 -2.66
N TYR A 37 7.67 4.70 -2.97
CA TYR A 37 7.19 5.10 -4.27
C TYR A 37 7.42 6.60 -4.53
N LEU A 38 7.03 7.46 -3.60
CA LEU A 38 7.14 8.92 -3.77
C LEU A 38 8.60 9.42 -3.82
N ILE A 39 9.51 8.81 -3.05
CA ILE A 39 10.90 9.24 -2.94
C ILE A 39 11.77 8.63 -4.04
N SER A 40 11.53 7.36 -4.38
CA SER A 40 12.45 6.58 -5.23
C SER A 40 11.79 5.95 -6.45
N LEU A 41 10.50 6.21 -6.69
CA LEU A 41 9.72 5.63 -7.80
C LEU A 41 9.76 4.10 -7.83
N ARG A 42 9.90 3.46 -6.66
CA ARG A 42 9.93 2.00 -6.54
C ARG A 42 8.57 1.48 -6.14
N LEU A 43 7.98 0.67 -7.02
CA LEU A 43 6.70 0.03 -6.79
C LEU A 43 6.80 -1.09 -5.73
N PRO A 44 5.75 -1.29 -4.93
CA PRO A 44 5.54 -2.52 -4.17
C PRO A 44 5.51 -3.76 -5.09
N THR A 45 5.92 -4.90 -4.55
CA THR A 45 5.76 -6.18 -5.24
C THR A 45 4.27 -6.46 -5.51
N PRO A 46 3.89 -6.99 -6.67
CA PRO A 46 2.51 -7.38 -6.94
C PRO A 46 1.95 -8.28 -5.84
N GLY A 47 0.72 -8.00 -5.38
CA GLY A 47 0.09 -8.75 -4.28
C GLY A 47 0.59 -8.39 -2.88
N THR A 48 1.35 -7.30 -2.71
CA THR A 48 1.73 -6.81 -1.38
C THR A 48 0.50 -6.58 -0.49
N VAL A 49 0.53 -7.15 0.72
CA VAL A 49 -0.52 -7.01 1.73
C VAL A 49 0.09 -6.45 3.01
N CYS A 50 -0.48 -5.35 3.49
CA CYS A 50 -0.28 -4.84 4.84
C CYS A 50 -1.35 -5.40 5.78
N ARG A 51 -0.94 -5.68 7.02
CA ARG A 51 -1.84 -6.11 8.11
C ARG A 51 -1.74 -5.11 9.26
N LYS A 52 -2.73 -5.14 10.15
CA LYS A 52 -2.62 -4.49 11.45
C LYS A 52 -1.43 -5.12 12.18
N THR A 53 -0.48 -4.31 12.60
CA THR A 53 0.42 -4.67 13.70
C THR A 53 -0.42 -4.63 14.98
N THR A 54 -0.65 -5.80 15.57
CA THR A 54 -1.25 -5.95 16.90
C THR A 54 -0.46 -5.23 17.95
#